data_AF-A0A352JQN4-F1
#
_entry.id   AF-A0A352JQN4-F1
#
_cell.length_a   1.000
_cell.length_b   1.000
_cell.length_c   1.000
_cell.angle_alpha   90.00
_cell.angle_beta   90.00
_cell.angle_gamma   90.00
#
_symmetry.space_group_name_H-M   'P 1'
#
loop_
_entity.id
_entity.type
_entity.pdbx_description
1 polymer ?
#
loop_
_entity_poly.entity_id
_entity_poly.type
_entity_poly.pdbx_seq_one_letter_code
_entity_poly.pdbx_strand_id
1 'polypeptide(L)'
;MKKSQCFVDEAELCLYIDNEIDEFRRAALVEHIEICDVCAQELAAWKKLRLLVRDALITSKAPYHLADNIRHGLTAVASIRDPIILPEDTGDFPWPRIQFQQSAYLIRSDFAQWN
;
A
#
# COMPACT_ATOMS: atom_id res chain seq x y z
N MET A 1 -12.44 8.45 -28.32
CA MET A 1 -12.24 8.11 -26.89
C MET A 1 -13.43 7.26 -26.48
N LYS A 2 -13.22 5.96 -26.22
CA LYS A 2 -14.31 5.08 -25.82
C LYS A 2 -14.70 5.46 -24.39
N LYS A 3 -15.91 5.99 -24.19
CA LYS A 3 -16.58 5.94 -22.88
C LYS A 3 -16.92 4.46 -22.64
N SER A 4 -15.94 3.67 -22.22
CA SER A 4 -16.25 2.52 -21.37
C SER A 4 -16.99 3.10 -20.17
N GLN A 5 -18.09 2.48 -19.81
CA GLN A 5 -19.00 2.92 -18.76
C GLN A 5 -18.21 3.03 -17.43
N CYS A 6 -17.70 4.22 -17.02
CA CYS A 6 -17.16 4.41 -15.64
C CYS A 6 -18.37 4.16 -14.73
N PHE A 7 -18.25 3.14 -13.89
CA PHE A 7 -19.18 2.88 -12.78
C PHE A 7 -18.67 3.50 -11.48
N VAL A 8 -17.42 3.96 -11.49
CA VAL A 8 -16.73 4.54 -10.34
C VAL A 8 -17.25 5.96 -10.13
N ASP A 9 -17.69 6.25 -8.91
CA ASP A 9 -18.02 7.60 -8.47
C ASP A 9 -16.87 8.21 -7.65
N GLU A 10 -16.96 9.51 -7.41
CA GLU A 10 -15.99 10.26 -6.61
C GLU A 10 -15.86 9.71 -5.19
N ALA A 11 -16.97 9.24 -4.61
CA ALA A 11 -17.00 8.69 -3.27
C ALA A 11 -16.18 7.40 -3.17
N GLU A 12 -16.26 6.52 -4.17
CA GLU A 12 -15.50 5.28 -4.24
C GLU A 12 -14.00 5.53 -4.41
N LEU A 13 -13.61 6.57 -5.17
CA LEU A 13 -12.22 7.02 -5.24
C LEU A 13 -11.70 7.54 -3.89
N CYS A 14 -12.51 8.30 -3.16
CA CYS A 14 -12.17 8.77 -1.82
C CYS A 14 -12.00 7.60 -0.84
N LEU A 15 -12.95 6.65 -0.80
CA LEU A 15 -12.84 5.43 0.00
C LEU A 15 -11.58 4.64 -0.32
N TYR A 16 -11.22 4.54 -1.60
CA TYR A 16 -9.98 3.89 -2.02
C TYR A 16 -8.73 4.59 -1.47
N ILE A 17 -8.71 5.93 -1.48
CA ILE A 17 -7.57 6.71 -0.99
C ILE A 17 -7.42 6.59 0.53
N ASP A 18 -8.52 6.61 1.25
CA ASP A 18 -8.53 6.49 2.71
C ASP A 18 -8.34 5.04 3.19
N ASN A 19 -8.26 4.10 2.24
CA ASN A 19 -8.18 2.65 2.47
C ASN A 19 -9.41 2.06 3.17
N GLU A 20 -10.56 2.68 2.99
CA GLU A 20 -11.86 2.28 3.57
C GLU A 20 -12.74 1.49 2.59
N ILE A 21 -12.20 1.16 1.41
CA ILE A 21 -12.85 0.30 0.43
C ILE A 21 -12.60 -1.18 0.74
N ASP A 22 -13.58 -2.05 0.47
CA ASP A 22 -13.42 -3.48 0.60
C ASP A 22 -12.42 -4.05 -0.42
N GLU A 23 -11.78 -5.17 -0.07
CA GLU A 23 -10.69 -5.75 -0.88
C GLU A 23 -11.16 -6.20 -2.28
N PHE A 24 -12.39 -6.70 -2.40
CA PHE A 24 -12.93 -7.13 -3.69
C PHE A 24 -13.14 -5.94 -4.63
N ARG A 25 -13.76 -4.87 -4.12
CA ARG A 25 -13.93 -3.63 -4.87
C ARG A 25 -12.61 -2.92 -5.13
N ARG A 26 -11.65 -2.98 -4.21
CA ARG A 26 -10.30 -2.46 -4.43
C ARG A 26 -9.68 -3.07 -5.69
N ALA A 27 -9.72 -4.39 -5.83
CA ALA A 27 -9.18 -5.07 -7.00
C ALA A 27 -9.90 -4.65 -8.29
N ALA A 28 -11.23 -4.63 -8.29
CA ALA A 28 -12.03 -4.21 -9.45
C ALA A 28 -11.77 -2.74 -9.84
N LEU A 29 -11.60 -1.87 -8.85
CA LEU A 29 -11.30 -0.46 -9.06
C LEU A 29 -9.90 -0.26 -9.65
N VAL A 30 -8.90 -1.01 -9.17
CA VAL A 30 -7.54 -0.99 -9.73
C VAL A 30 -7.55 -1.42 -11.20
N GLU A 31 -8.22 -2.53 -11.52
CA GLU A 31 -8.38 -2.98 -12.91
C GLU A 31 -9.06 -1.92 -13.78
N HIS A 32 -10.09 -1.25 -13.25
CA HIS A 32 -10.77 -0.16 -13.94
C HIS A 32 -9.85 1.06 -14.20
N ILE A 33 -9.06 1.46 -13.20
CA ILE A 33 -8.15 2.60 -13.32
C ILE A 33 -7.06 2.35 -14.37
N GLU A 34 -6.62 1.11 -14.55
CA GLU A 34 -5.62 0.76 -15.58
C GLU A 34 -6.13 0.99 -17.02
N ILE A 35 -7.45 0.88 -17.23
CA ILE A 35 -8.08 1.01 -18.54
C ILE A 35 -8.79 2.36 -18.73
N CYS A 36 -9.00 3.12 -17.67
CA CYS A 36 -9.79 4.34 -17.68
C CYS A 36 -8.97 5.58 -17.32
N ASP A 37 -8.56 6.32 -18.36
CA ASP A 37 -7.79 7.56 -18.20
C ASP A 37 -8.48 8.62 -17.33
N VAL A 38 -9.82 8.69 -17.38
CA VAL A 38 -10.60 9.67 -16.61
C VAL A 38 -10.51 9.36 -15.12
N CYS A 39 -10.91 8.14 -14.76
CA CYS A 39 -10.94 7.67 -13.39
C CYS A 39 -9.47 7.62 -12.82
N ALA A 40 -8.44 7.41 -13.67
CA ALA A 40 -7.02 7.54 -13.30
C ALA A 40 -6.54 9.00 -13.02
N GLN A 41 -6.96 9.96 -13.85
CA GLN A 41 -6.63 11.38 -13.66
C GLN A 41 -7.28 11.94 -12.39
N GLU A 42 -8.55 11.59 -12.14
CA GLU A 42 -9.25 11.98 -10.91
C GLU A 42 -8.55 11.43 -9.68
N LEU A 43 -8.18 10.15 -9.68
CA LEU A 43 -7.41 9.55 -8.59
C LEU A 43 -6.09 10.29 -8.33
N ALA A 44 -5.38 10.69 -9.39
CA ALA A 44 -4.14 11.45 -9.25
C ALA A 44 -4.37 12.83 -8.61
N ALA A 45 -5.47 13.51 -8.96
CA ALA A 45 -5.86 14.78 -8.36
C ALA A 45 -6.16 14.63 -6.86
N TRP A 46 -6.92 13.61 -6.48
CA TRP A 46 -7.23 13.33 -5.07
C TRP A 46 -6.00 12.96 -4.25
N LYS A 47 -5.09 12.14 -4.80
CA LYS A 47 -3.81 11.82 -4.15
C LYS A 47 -2.97 13.08 -3.92
N LYS A 48 -2.94 13.99 -4.89
CA LYS A 48 -2.25 15.27 -4.76
C LYS A 48 -2.87 16.13 -3.66
N LEU A 49 -4.21 16.22 -3.60
CA LEU A 49 -4.90 16.94 -2.55
C LEU A 49 -4.56 16.40 -1.16
N ARG A 50 -4.56 15.07 -0.99
CA ARG A 50 -4.18 14.41 0.27
C ARG A 50 -2.77 14.78 0.72
N LEU A 51 -1.81 14.86 -0.21
CA LEU A 51 -0.44 15.27 0.13
C LEU A 51 -0.40 16.73 0.59
N LEU A 52 -1.10 17.64 -0.11
CA LEU A 52 -1.17 19.06 0.29
C LEU A 52 -1.81 19.23 1.67
N VAL A 53 -2.90 18.51 1.94
CA VAL A 53 -3.57 18.52 3.25
C VAL A 53 -2.63 17.97 4.33
N ARG A 54 -1.97 16.83 4.08
CA ARG A 54 -0.98 16.28 5.00
C ARG A 54 0.11 17.30 5.32
N ASP A 55 0.70 17.91 4.30
CA ASP A 55 1.82 18.83 4.47
C ASP A 55 1.40 20.12 5.21
N ALA A 56 0.18 20.60 4.99
CA ALA A 56 -0.40 21.73 5.73
C ALA A 56 -0.72 21.39 7.20
N LEU A 57 -1.03 20.14 7.51
CA LEU A 57 -1.47 19.69 8.84
C LEU A 57 -0.33 19.11 9.70
N ILE A 58 0.89 18.93 9.17
CA ILE A 58 2.06 18.57 9.98
C ILE A 58 2.48 19.77 10.82
N THR A 59 1.77 19.98 11.92
CA THR A 59 2.12 20.94 12.99
C THR A 59 2.42 20.22 14.30
N SER A 60 2.01 18.95 14.43
CA SER A 60 2.26 18.14 15.62
C SER A 60 3.61 17.44 15.53
N LYS A 61 4.53 17.80 16.42
CA LYS A 61 5.77 17.06 16.63
C LYS A 61 5.46 15.75 17.35
N ALA A 62 5.95 14.63 16.82
CA ALA A 62 5.86 13.34 17.50
C ALA A 62 6.58 13.38 18.87
N PRO A 63 6.11 12.63 19.88
CA PRO A 63 6.81 12.50 21.16
C PRO A 63 8.27 12.03 20.98
N TYR A 64 9.19 12.59 21.78
CA TYR A 64 10.64 12.41 21.60
C TYR A 64 11.10 10.93 21.66
N HIS A 65 10.38 10.09 22.39
CA HIS A 65 10.70 8.66 22.55
C HIS A 65 10.08 7.77 21.47
N LEU A 66 9.16 8.28 20.65
CA LEU A 66 8.45 7.46 19.66
C LEU A 66 9.42 6.89 18.60
N ALA A 67 10.37 7.71 18.16
CA ALA A 67 11.37 7.28 17.18
C ALA A 67 12.27 6.17 17.74
N ASP A 68 12.68 6.27 18.99
CA ASP A 68 13.51 5.26 19.66
C ASP A 68 12.73 3.95 19.86
N ASN A 69 11.46 4.04 20.25
CA ASN A 69 10.58 2.87 20.40
C ASN A 69 10.35 2.16 19.06
N ILE A 70 10.10 2.90 17.98
CA ILE A 70 9.96 2.32 16.64
C ILE A 70 11.26 1.61 16.24
N ARG A 71 12.43 2.23 16.46
CA ARG A 71 13.73 1.62 16.14
C ARG A 71 13.95 0.32 16.91
N HIS A 72 13.74 0.32 18.23
CA HIS A 72 13.86 -0.88 19.04
C HIS A 72 12.90 -1.99 18.60
N GLY A 73 11.64 -1.63 18.30
CA GLY A 73 10.64 -2.58 17.79
C GLY A 73 11.05 -3.23 16.47
N LEU A 74 11.56 -2.43 15.52
CA LEU A 74 12.03 -2.95 14.22
C LEU A 74 13.24 -3.87 14.36
N THR A 75 14.18 -3.54 15.25
CA THR A 75 15.34 -4.42 15.54
C THR A 75 14.90 -5.73 16.18
N ALA A 76 13.93 -5.71 17.09
CA ALA A 76 13.37 -6.91 17.69
C ALA A 76 12.69 -7.82 16.65
N VAL A 77 11.91 -7.25 15.73
CA VAL A 77 11.27 -8.01 14.63
C VAL A 77 12.31 -8.60 13.66
N ALA A 78 13.37 -7.86 13.35
CA ALA A 78 14.46 -8.38 12.53
C ALA A 78 15.19 -9.57 13.19
N SER A 79 15.24 -9.61 14.53
CA SER A 79 15.81 -10.72 15.29
C SER A 79 14.88 -11.94 15.41
N ILE A 80 13.56 -11.78 15.17
CA ILE A 80 12.56 -12.87 15.21
C ILE A 80 12.44 -13.58 13.86
N ARG A 81 13.04 -13.05 12.79
CA ARG A 81 13.23 -13.80 11.54
C ARG A 81 14.29 -14.88 11.77
N ASP A 82 13.90 -15.95 12.45
CA ASP A 82 14.46 -17.26 12.18
C ASP A 82 14.37 -17.47 10.66
N PRO A 83 15.43 -17.97 10.00
CA PRO A 83 15.31 -18.37 8.61
C PRO A 83 14.14 -19.35 8.54
N ILE A 84 13.15 -19.06 7.69
CA ILE A 84 12.16 -20.06 7.30
C ILE A 84 12.97 -21.15 6.61
N ILE A 85 13.34 -22.19 7.37
CA ILE A 85 13.85 -23.43 6.82
C ILE A 85 12.63 -24.03 6.13
N LEU A 86 12.48 -23.74 4.84
CA LEU A 86 11.58 -24.51 4.00
C LEU A 86 12.10 -25.95 4.05
N PRO A 87 11.31 -26.91 4.53
CA PRO A 87 11.73 -28.31 4.50
C PRO A 87 12.04 -28.66 3.05
N GLU A 88 13.23 -29.21 2.81
CA GLU A 88 13.62 -29.72 1.51
C GLU A 88 12.61 -30.79 1.09
N ASP A 89 11.76 -30.40 0.15
CA ASP A 89 11.05 -31.19 -0.86
C ASP A 89 11.01 -32.70 -0.59
N THR A 90 10.22 -33.13 0.40
CA THR A 90 9.73 -34.50 0.49
C THR A 90 8.34 -34.59 -0.12
N GLY A 91 8.27 -34.32 -1.43
CA GLY A 91 7.57 -35.10 -2.46
C GLY A 91 6.11 -35.55 -2.32
N ASP A 92 5.38 -35.28 -1.24
CA ASP A 92 4.01 -35.80 -1.07
C ASP A 92 3.19 -34.92 -0.10
N PHE A 93 2.63 -33.81 -0.58
CA PHE A 93 1.51 -33.16 0.12
C PHE A 93 0.44 -32.64 -0.86
N PRO A 94 -0.85 -33.04 -0.70
CA PRO A 94 -1.93 -32.72 -1.63
C PRO A 94 -2.71 -31.49 -1.16
N TRP A 95 -2.18 -30.29 -1.38
CA TRP A 95 -3.00 -29.06 -1.29
C TRP A 95 -2.81 -28.21 -2.54
N PRO A 96 -3.86 -27.51 -3.01
CA PRO A 96 -3.78 -26.73 -4.23
C PRO A 96 -2.81 -25.56 -4.02
N ARG A 97 -1.89 -25.39 -4.99
CA ARG A 97 -0.91 -24.30 -5.08
C ARG A 97 -1.64 -22.94 -5.05
N ILE A 98 -1.70 -22.31 -3.89
CA ILE A 98 -1.99 -20.87 -3.82
C ILE A 98 -0.67 -20.16 -4.11
N GLN A 99 -0.49 -19.71 -5.35
CA GLN A 99 0.58 -18.79 -5.70
C GLN A 99 0.28 -17.45 -5.02
N PHE A 100 0.81 -17.25 -3.82
CA PHE A 100 0.96 -15.92 -3.26
C PHE A 100 1.96 -15.16 -4.14
N GLN A 101 1.45 -14.31 -5.05
CA GLN A 101 2.30 -13.32 -5.70
C GLN A 101 2.86 -12.41 -4.61
N GLN A 102 4.18 -12.48 -4.46
CA GLN A 102 4.95 -11.63 -3.58
C GLN A 102 4.83 -10.18 -4.07
N SER A 103 3.95 -9.38 -3.46
CA SER A 103 4.02 -7.93 -3.59
C SER A 103 5.23 -7.45 -2.81
N ALA A 104 6.38 -7.42 -3.48
CA ALA A 104 7.58 -6.75 -3.01
C ALA A 104 7.29 -5.24 -2.91
N TYR A 105 6.82 -4.80 -1.74
CA TYR A 105 6.85 -3.37 -1.40
C TYR A 105 8.32 -2.97 -1.23
N LEU A 106 8.89 -2.43 -2.31
CA LEU A 106 10.14 -1.69 -2.26
C LEU A 106 9.89 -0.44 -1.41
N ILE A 107 10.23 -0.50 -0.13
CA ILE A 107 10.46 0.68 0.70
C ILE A 107 11.71 1.34 0.14
N ARG A 108 11.55 2.27 -0.80
CA ARG A 108 12.63 3.17 -1.21
C ARG A 108 12.95 4.07 -0.03
N SER A 109 14.13 3.83 0.53
CA SER A 109 14.82 4.66 1.51
C SER A 109 15.36 5.92 0.83
N ASP A 110 14.59 7.00 0.82
CA ASP A 110 15.11 8.34 0.54
C ASP A 110 14.95 9.21 1.80
N PHE A 111 15.78 8.91 2.80
CA PHE A 111 15.92 9.70 4.04
C PHE A 111 17.33 10.32 4.13
N ALA A 112 17.80 10.87 3.01
CA ALA A 112 19.10 11.53 2.92
C ALA A 112 19.00 12.79 2.06
N GLN A 113 18.48 13.88 2.65
CA GLN A 113 18.79 15.28 2.30
C GLN A 113 17.91 16.22 3.13
N TRP A 114 18.24 16.36 4.41
CA TRP A 114 17.94 17.56 5.19
C TRP A 114 19.26 18.02 5.80
N ASN A 115 19.97 18.87 5.07
CA ASN A 115 20.99 19.79 5.53
C ASN A 115 20.79 21.10 4.78
#